data_AF-A0A917NSD6-F1
#
_entry.id   AF-A0A917NSD6-F1
#
_cell.length_a   1.000
_cell.length_b   1.000
_cell.length_c   1.000
_cell.angle_alpha   90.00
_cell.angle_beta   90.00
_cell.angle_gamma   90.00
#
_symmetry.space_group_name_H-M   'P 1'
#
loop_
_entity.id
_entity.type
_entity.pdbx_description
1 polymer ?
#
loop_
_entity_poly.entity_id
_entity_poly.type
_entity_poly.pdbx_seq_one_letter_code
_entity_poly.pdbx_strand_id
1 'polypeptide(L)'
;MTDAPRRRRPGGLPFGSSHPVHLRARIRQAEAVRLRGAGWSLAAIAEHLGYASRQGAHEAIRSARTHASPSVALRMEEAQLDAARLDKLLVAVLPAAFTGRMSYIRAAIGLIELRQRVVRALSALRAEVQGPRP
;
A
#
# COMPACT_ATOMS: atom_id res chain seq x y z
N MET A 1 -9.83 -47.51 33.05
CA MET A 1 -9.49 -46.11 32.70
C MET A 1 -8.16 -46.14 31.98
N THR A 2 -8.19 -46.16 30.65
CA THR A 2 -6.98 -46.27 29.82
C THR A 2 -6.94 -45.06 28.90
N ASP A 3 -6.04 -44.15 29.23
CA ASP A 3 -5.85 -42.86 28.57
C ASP A 3 -5.17 -43.07 27.21
N ALA A 4 -5.84 -42.65 26.13
CA ALA A 4 -5.34 -42.77 24.77
C ALA A 4 -4.51 -41.51 24.43
N PRO A 5 -3.27 -41.64 23.91
CA PRO A 5 -2.48 -40.46 23.59
C PRO A 5 -3.08 -39.70 22.41
N ARG A 6 -3.52 -38.47 22.68
CA ARG A 6 -3.96 -37.49 21.68
C ARG A 6 -2.81 -37.24 20.70
N ARG A 7 -2.93 -37.77 19.48
CA ARG A 7 -2.09 -37.37 18.33
C ARG A 7 -2.32 -35.88 18.06
N ARG A 8 -1.43 -35.02 18.55
CA ARG A 8 -1.39 -33.60 18.15
C ARG A 8 -1.04 -33.55 16.65
N ARG A 9 -1.96 -32.99 15.86
CA ARG A 9 -1.76 -32.68 14.45
C ARG A 9 -0.48 -31.85 14.29
N PRO A 10 0.39 -32.13 13.30
CA PRO A 10 1.55 -31.28 13.07
C PRO A 10 1.05 -29.89 12.67
N GLY A 11 1.51 -28.88 13.41
CA GLY A 11 1.28 -27.48 13.07
C GLY A 11 1.82 -27.20 11.68
N GLY A 12 0.97 -26.65 10.81
CA GLY A 12 1.37 -26.15 9.50
C GLY A 12 2.40 -25.05 9.69
N LEU A 13 3.59 -25.25 9.14
CA LEU A 13 4.67 -24.26 9.16
C LEU A 13 4.27 -23.03 8.32
N PRO A 14 4.56 -21.81 8.79
CA PRO A 14 4.25 -20.58 8.06
C PRO A 14 5.45 -20.17 7.21
N PHE A 15 5.62 -20.75 6.02
CA PHE A 15 6.58 -20.20 5.05
C PHE A 15 6.05 -20.19 3.62
N GLY A 16 6.22 -19.02 3.00
CA GLY A 16 5.74 -18.69 1.68
C GLY A 16 6.25 -19.61 0.58
N SER A 17 5.36 -19.92 -0.34
CA SER A 17 5.67 -20.29 -1.71
C SER A 17 4.38 -20.13 -2.50
N SER A 18 4.48 -19.43 -3.62
CA SER A 18 3.40 -19.17 -4.57
C SER A 18 2.66 -20.46 -4.94
N HIS A 19 1.63 -20.82 -4.17
CA HIS A 19 0.73 -21.90 -4.55
C HIS A 19 0.13 -21.52 -5.92
N PRO A 20 0.08 -22.43 -6.91
CA PRO A 20 -0.33 -22.11 -8.29
C PRO A 20 -1.68 -21.39 -8.36
N VAL A 21 -2.55 -21.64 -7.38
CA VAL A 21 -3.84 -20.95 -7.18
C VAL A 21 -3.65 -19.44 -6.91
N HIS A 22 -2.72 -19.05 -6.03
CA HIS A 22 -2.44 -17.64 -5.72
C HIS A 22 -1.76 -16.90 -6.88
N LEU A 23 -0.89 -17.59 -7.62
CA LEU A 23 -0.26 -17.01 -8.82
C LEU A 23 -1.30 -16.73 -9.90
N ARG A 24 -2.19 -17.70 -10.18
CA ARG A 24 -3.30 -17.51 -11.13
C ARG A 24 -4.25 -16.40 -10.70
N ALA A 25 -4.53 -16.29 -9.40
CA ALA A 25 -5.33 -15.20 -8.87
C ALA A 25 -4.68 -13.83 -9.11
N ARG A 26 -3.36 -13.70 -8.85
CA ARG A 26 -2.60 -12.47 -9.09
C ARG A 26 -2.52 -12.09 -10.57
N ILE A 27 -2.34 -13.06 -11.46
CA ILE A 27 -2.33 -12.83 -12.91
C ILE A 27 -3.69 -12.27 -13.36
N ARG A 28 -4.80 -12.90 -12.95
CA ARG A 28 -6.16 -12.43 -13.29
C ARG A 28 -6.44 -11.04 -12.71
N GLN A 29 -5.98 -10.78 -11.49
CA GLN A 29 -6.08 -9.48 -10.83
C GLN A 29 -5.34 -8.37 -11.61
N ALA A 30 -4.10 -8.62 -12.04
CA ALA A 30 -3.33 -7.69 -12.84
C ALA A 30 -4.00 -7.41 -14.21
N GLU A 31 -4.52 -8.46 -14.84
CA GLU A 31 -5.25 -8.34 -16.11
C GLU A 31 -6.56 -7.57 -15.97
N ALA A 32 -7.29 -7.74 -14.86
CA ALA A 32 -8.48 -6.96 -14.55
C ALA A 32 -8.17 -5.46 -14.42
N VAL A 33 -7.03 -5.10 -13.81
CA VAL A 33 -6.57 -3.71 -13.74
C VAL A 33 -6.26 -3.16 -15.13
N ARG A 34 -5.56 -3.93 -15.97
CA ARG A 34 -5.21 -3.55 -17.34
C ARG A 34 -6.45 -3.28 -18.19
N LEU A 35 -7.40 -4.21 -18.20
CA LEU A 35 -8.66 -4.08 -18.93
C LEU A 35 -9.49 -2.89 -18.43
N ARG A 36 -9.50 -2.66 -17.12
CA ARG A 36 -10.17 -1.48 -16.55
C ARG A 36 -9.52 -0.17 -17.01
N GLY A 37 -8.19 -0.13 -17.11
CA GLY A 37 -7.44 1.00 -17.67
C GLY A 37 -7.75 1.23 -19.16
N ALA A 38 -8.03 0.16 -19.91
CA ALA A 38 -8.48 0.22 -21.30
C ALA A 38 -9.98 0.58 -21.46
N GLY A 39 -10.68 0.94 -20.38
CA GLY A 39 -12.07 1.40 -20.42
C GLY A 39 -13.13 0.29 -20.34
N TRP A 40 -12.76 -0.97 -20.14
CA TRP A 40 -13.73 -2.06 -20.05
C TRP A 40 -14.65 -1.91 -18.83
N SER A 41 -15.92 -2.29 -19.00
CA SER A 41 -16.90 -2.31 -17.90
C SER A 41 -16.62 -3.45 -16.93
N LEU A 42 -16.96 -3.29 -15.65
CA LEU A 42 -16.75 -4.33 -14.64
C LEU A 42 -17.52 -5.64 -14.94
N ALA A 43 -18.66 -5.55 -15.62
CA ALA A 43 -19.43 -6.72 -16.05
C ALA A 43 -18.69 -7.48 -17.17
N ALA A 44 -18.20 -6.75 -18.18
CA ALA A 44 -17.41 -7.34 -19.26
C ALA A 44 -16.10 -7.96 -18.75
N ILE A 45 -15.44 -7.32 -17.77
CA ILE A 45 -14.25 -7.88 -17.11
C ILE A 45 -14.59 -9.15 -16.33
N ALA A 46 -15.74 -9.17 -15.64
CA ALA A 46 -16.18 -10.34 -14.89
C ALA A 46 -16.43 -11.55 -15.80
N GLU A 47 -17.14 -11.33 -16.90
CA GLU A 47 -17.38 -12.34 -17.92
C GLU A 47 -16.08 -12.83 -18.56
N HIS A 48 -15.22 -11.90 -18.99
CA HIS A 48 -13.97 -12.21 -19.68
C HIS A 48 -12.96 -12.98 -18.81
N LEU A 49 -12.85 -12.65 -17.52
CA LEU A 49 -11.87 -13.26 -16.60
C LEU A 49 -12.47 -14.37 -15.72
N GLY A 50 -13.74 -14.70 -15.92
CA GLY A 50 -14.46 -15.75 -15.19
C GLY A 50 -14.67 -15.42 -13.71
N TYR A 51 -14.95 -14.16 -13.37
CA TYR A 51 -15.42 -13.79 -12.04
C TYR A 51 -16.91 -14.06 -11.91
N ALA A 52 -17.33 -14.56 -10.74
CA ALA A 52 -18.73 -14.90 -10.48
C ALA A 52 -19.69 -13.70 -10.58
N SER A 53 -19.18 -12.47 -10.46
CA SER A 53 -19.99 -11.26 -10.54
C SER A 53 -19.16 -10.02 -10.88
N ARG A 54 -19.86 -8.96 -11.27
CA ARG A 54 -19.33 -7.59 -11.38
C ARG A 54 -18.59 -7.15 -10.11
N GLN A 55 -19.12 -7.49 -8.93
CA GLN A 55 -18.50 -7.16 -7.64
C GLN A 55 -17.19 -7.93 -7.46
N GLY A 56 -17.13 -9.20 -7.90
CA GLY A 56 -15.89 -10.00 -7.89
C GLY A 56 -14.77 -9.37 -8.73
N ALA A 57 -15.10 -8.81 -9.90
CA ALA A 57 -14.13 -8.09 -10.72
C ALA A 57 -13.67 -6.78 -10.04
N HIS A 58 -14.58 -6.03 -9.41
CA HIS A 58 -14.23 -4.84 -8.64
C HIS A 58 -13.27 -5.16 -7.49
N GLU A 59 -13.55 -6.22 -6.74
CA GLU A 59 -12.71 -6.69 -5.63
C GLU A 59 -11.34 -7.15 -6.09
N ALA A 60 -11.27 -7.84 -7.23
CA ALA A 60 -10.00 -8.23 -7.83
C ALA A 60 -9.15 -7.01 -8.21
N ILE A 61 -9.74 -5.98 -8.83
CA ILE A 61 -9.05 -4.73 -9.19
C ILE A 61 -8.58 -3.98 -7.93
N ARG A 62 -9.44 -3.90 -6.91
CA ARG A 62 -9.12 -3.28 -5.62
C ARG A 62 -7.93 -3.98 -4.96
N SER A 63 -8.02 -5.30 -4.82
CA SER A 63 -6.96 -6.13 -4.25
C SER A 63 -5.66 -6.05 -5.06
N ALA A 64 -5.74 -6.04 -6.39
CA ALA A 64 -4.58 -5.86 -7.27
C ALA A 64 -3.87 -4.53 -7.01
N ARG A 65 -4.61 -3.43 -6.85
CA ARG A 65 -4.05 -2.11 -6.53
C ARG A 65 -3.43 -2.07 -5.14
N THR A 66 -4.02 -2.76 -4.17
CA THR A 66 -3.47 -2.88 -2.81
C THR A 66 -2.20 -3.73 -2.78
N HIS A 67 -2.08 -4.73 -3.65
CA HIS A 67 -0.93 -5.65 -3.70
C HIS A 67 0.13 -5.28 -4.73
N ALA A 68 -0.16 -4.40 -5.68
CA ALA A 68 0.82 -3.79 -6.54
C ALA A 68 1.66 -2.85 -5.67
N SER A 69 2.76 -3.36 -5.11
CA SER A 69 3.80 -2.49 -4.56
C SER A 69 4.22 -1.54 -5.68
N PRO A 70 3.98 -0.22 -5.55
CA PRO A 70 4.45 0.71 -6.55
C PRO A 70 5.97 0.58 -6.65
N SER A 71 6.52 0.80 -7.85
CA SER A 71 7.97 0.80 -8.03
C SER A 71 8.61 1.75 -7.01
N VAL A 72 9.85 1.49 -6.61
CA VAL A 72 10.58 2.38 -5.67
C VAL A 72 10.55 3.83 -6.18
N ALA A 73 10.67 4.02 -7.50
CA ALA A 73 10.55 5.31 -8.16
C ALA A 73 9.19 6.00 -7.92
N LEU A 74 8.07 5.30 -8.11
CA LEU A 74 6.73 5.86 -7.86
C LEU A 74 6.52 6.18 -6.38
N ARG A 75 6.95 5.30 -5.46
CA ARG A 75 6.87 5.56 -4.02
C ARG A 75 7.69 6.80 -3.62
N MET A 76 8.85 6.99 -4.25
CA MET A 76 9.69 8.17 -4.04
C MET A 76 9.03 9.44 -4.56
N GLU A 77 8.44 9.40 -5.75
CA GLU A 77 7.72 10.53 -6.34
C GLU A 77 6.52 10.95 -5.47
N GLU A 78 5.70 9.99 -5.04
CA GLU A 78 4.57 10.23 -4.14
C GLU A 78 5.02 10.87 -2.82
N ALA A 79 6.06 10.31 -2.19
CA ALA A 79 6.58 10.84 -0.93
C ALA A 79 7.23 12.23 -1.10
N GLN A 80 7.81 12.55 -2.27
CA GLN A 80 8.30 13.90 -2.57
C GLN A 80 7.15 14.90 -2.70
N LEU A 81 6.07 14.52 -3.39
CA LEU A 81 4.88 15.35 -3.52
C LEU A 81 4.24 15.63 -2.15
N ASP A 82 4.16 14.62 -1.29
CA ASP A 82 3.61 14.77 0.05
C ASP A 82 4.49 15.65 0.93
N ALA A 83 5.83 15.52 0.86
CA ALA A 83 6.74 16.43 1.54
C ALA A 83 6.52 17.89 1.11
N ALA A 84 6.37 18.13 -0.20
CA ALA A 84 6.12 19.47 -0.73
C ALA A 84 4.75 20.03 -0.32
N ARG A 85 3.71 19.20 -0.23
CA ARG A 85 2.39 19.61 0.29
C ARG A 85 2.47 19.99 1.77
N LEU A 86 3.17 19.19 2.57
CA LEU A 86 3.38 19.46 3.99
C LEU A 86 4.16 20.75 4.21
N ASP A 87 5.18 21.04 3.38
CA ASP A 87 5.91 22.30 3.41
C ASP A 87 4.99 23.50 3.16
N LYS A 88 4.10 23.42 2.16
CA LYS A 88 3.11 24.48 1.89
C LYS A 88 2.15 24.68 3.06
N LEU A 89 1.65 23.59 3.65
CA LEU A 89 0.76 23.66 4.81
C LEU A 89 1.47 24.26 6.03
N LEU A 90 2.72 23.89 6.25
CA LEU A 90 3.51 24.41 7.36
C LEU A 90 3.74 25.92 7.20
N VAL A 91 4.12 26.38 6.00
CA VAL A 91 4.25 27.82 5.69
C VAL A 91 2.94 28.58 5.95
N ALA A 92 1.80 27.99 5.60
CA ALA A 92 0.49 28.61 5.83
C ALA A 92 0.11 28.68 7.32
N VAL A 93 0.46 27.67 8.13
CA VAL A 93 0.08 27.58 9.55
C VAL A 93 1.05 28.34 10.47
N LEU A 94 2.33 28.46 10.10
CA LEU A 94 3.36 29.05 10.94
C LEU A 94 3.04 30.47 11.45
N PRO A 95 2.58 31.44 10.62
CA PRO A 95 2.23 32.77 11.10
C PRO A 95 1.17 32.73 12.21
N ALA A 96 0.15 31.87 12.06
CA ALA A 96 -0.91 31.70 13.05
C ALA A 96 -0.39 31.04 14.33
N ALA A 97 0.57 30.12 14.24
CA ALA A 97 1.21 29.52 15.41
C ALA A 97 1.97 30.55 16.26
N PHE A 98 2.65 31.52 15.61
CA PHE A 98 3.36 32.60 16.31
C PHE A 98 2.44 33.57 17.07
N THR A 99 1.13 33.55 16.81
CA THR A 99 0.16 34.33 17.59
C THR A 99 -0.10 33.75 19.00
N GLY A 100 0.52 32.62 19.34
CA GLY A 100 0.43 32.02 20.68
C GLY A 100 -0.82 31.17 20.92
N ARG A 101 -1.72 31.03 19.94
CA ARG A 101 -2.89 30.16 20.06
C ARG A 101 -2.48 28.69 20.01
N MET A 102 -2.77 27.98 21.11
CA MET A 102 -2.37 26.58 21.31
C MET A 102 -2.86 25.63 20.20
N SER A 103 -4.01 25.89 19.59
CA SER A 103 -4.52 25.08 18.46
C SER A 103 -3.60 25.12 17.25
N TYR A 104 -3.08 26.30 16.88
CA TYR A 104 -2.17 26.46 15.74
C TYR A 104 -0.76 25.93 16.05
N ILE A 105 -0.28 26.10 17.29
CA ILE A 105 0.99 25.51 17.73
C ILE A 105 0.94 23.98 17.60
N ARG A 106 -0.13 23.35 18.09
CA ARG A 106 -0.32 21.89 17.95
C ARG A 106 -0.40 21.45 16.49
N ALA A 107 -1.12 22.20 15.65
CA ALA A 107 -1.19 21.90 14.22
C ALA A 107 0.18 21.99 13.53
N ALA A 108 0.97 23.02 13.84
CA ALA A 108 2.33 23.17 13.31
C ALA A 108 3.25 22.01 13.74
N ILE A 109 3.22 21.62 15.03
CA ILE A 109 4.01 20.48 15.54
C ILE A 109 3.61 19.19 14.81
N GLY A 110 2.30 18.92 14.68
CA GLY A 110 1.83 17.72 13.98
C GLY A 110 2.25 17.66 12.51
N LEU A 111 2.23 18.80 11.80
CA LEU A 111 2.74 18.91 10.43
C LEU A 111 4.25 18.66 10.36
N ILE A 112 5.03 19.19 11.30
CA ILE A 112 6.48 18.95 11.40
C ILE A 112 6.77 17.46 11.62
N GLU A 113 6.08 16.82 12.56
CA GLU A 113 6.26 15.39 12.84
C GLU A 113 5.92 14.52 11.62
N LEU A 114 4.80 14.82 10.96
CA LEU A 114 4.39 14.10 9.75
C LEU A 114 5.43 14.28 8.63
N ARG A 115 5.94 15.51 8.44
CA ARG A 115 7.00 15.78 7.48
C ARG A 115 8.27 15.00 7.78
N GLN A 116 8.68 14.91 9.06
CA GLN A 116 9.85 14.13 9.45
C GLN A 116 9.69 12.65 9.11
N ARG A 117 8.48 12.08 9.26
CA ARG A 117 8.19 10.69 8.88
C ARG A 117 8.33 10.49 7.37
N VAL A 118 7.78 11.40 6.55
CA VAL A 118 7.90 11.36 5.09
C VAL A 118 9.37 11.46 4.64
N VAL A 119 10.13 12.38 5.23
CA VAL A 119 11.56 12.54 4.92
C VAL A 119 12.36 11.28 5.28
N ARG A 120 12.08 10.65 6.43
CA ARG A 120 12.72 9.39 6.80
C ARG A 120 12.37 8.26 5.82
N ALA A 121 11.11 8.16 5.40
CA ALA A 121 10.68 7.19 4.40
C ALA A 121 11.38 7.42 3.05
N LEU A 122 11.51 8.67 2.60
CA LEU A 122 12.27 9.02 1.40
C LEU A 122 13.74 8.61 1.48
N SER A 123 14.39 8.84 2.62
CA SER A 123 15.78 8.43 2.84
C SER A 123 15.93 6.90 2.78
N ALA A 124 14.98 6.15 3.35
CA ALA A 124 14.98 4.70 3.27
C ALA A 124 14.81 4.19 1.83
N LEU A 125 13.88 4.78 1.06
CA LEU A 125 13.69 4.44 -0.35
C LEU A 125 14.94 4.76 -1.19
N ARG A 126 15.65 5.86 -0.92
CA ARG A 126 16.92 6.18 -1.60
C ARG A 126 18.01 5.15 -1.31
N ALA A 127 18.09 4.68 -0.07
CA ALA A 127 19.03 3.62 0.29
C ALA A 127 18.72 2.29 -0.40
N GLU A 128 17.42 1.97 -0.58
CA GLU A 128 16.96 0.79 -1.34
C GLU A 128 17.42 0.85 -2.81
N VAL A 129 17.38 2.03 -3.44
CA VAL A 129 17.86 2.22 -4.83
C VAL A 129 19.38 2.11 -4.95
N GLN A 130 20.13 2.58 -3.95
CA GLN A 130 21.59 2.65 -4.03
C GLN A 130 22.28 1.32 -3.71
N GLY A 131 21.57 0.35 -3.11
CA GLY A 131 22.13 -0.94 -2.70
C GLY A 131 23.19 -0.79 -1.59
N PRO A 132 23.63 -1.90 -0.97
CA PRO A 132 24.78 -1.85 -0.07
C PRO A 132 26.01 -1.40 -0.87
N ARG A 133 26.64 -0.29 -0.46
CA ARG A 133 27.96 0.08 -0.98
C ARG A 133 28.93 -1.06 -0.60
N PRO A 134 29.74 -1.57 -1.55
CA PRO A 134 30.76 -2.58 -1.27
C PRO A 134 31.82 -2.07 -0.30
#